data_AF-A0A0L6JVW3-F1
#
_entry.id   AF-A0A0L6JVW3-F1
#
_cell.length_a   1.000
_cell.length_b   1.000
_cell.length_c   1.000
_cell.angle_alpha   90.00
_cell.angle_beta   90.00
_cell.angle_gamma   90.00
#
_symmetry.space_group_name_H-M   'P 1'
#
loop_
_entity.id
_entity.type
_entity.pdbx_description
1 polymer ?
#
loop_
_entity_poly.entity_id
_entity_poly.type
_entity_poly.pdbx_seq_one_letter_code
_entity_poly.pdbx_strand_id
1 'polypeptide(L)' 'MADFWDKEELIGKLGKNSREEIQIKVVEKKDKKYIDIRTFWFDSNADEFKPSQKGVAIPYDSLDDLKNLINSIG' A
#
# COMPACT_ATOMS: atom_id res chain seq x y z
N MET A 1 14.32 -2.94 -7.72
CA MET A 1 14.39 -2.02 -6.55
C MET A 1 14.09 -2.86 -5.34
N ALA A 2 14.96 -2.83 -4.32
CA ALA A 2 14.99 -3.81 -3.24
C ALA A 2 13.58 -4.07 -2.66
N ASP A 3 13.08 -5.28 -2.88
CA ASP A 3 11.91 -5.84 -2.22
C ASP A 3 12.13 -5.76 -0.72
N PHE A 4 11.66 -4.65 -0.12
CA PHE A 4 11.71 -4.47 1.33
C PHE A 4 10.85 -5.54 2.01
N TRP A 5 9.82 -6.01 1.32
CA TRP A 5 8.91 -7.06 1.73
C TRP A 5 9.35 -8.39 1.12
N ASP A 6 9.23 -9.47 1.88
CA ASP A 6 9.52 -10.82 1.38
C ASP A 6 8.43 -11.30 0.42
N LYS A 7 7.20 -10.79 0.59
CA LYS A 7 6.05 -11.02 -0.31
C LYS A 7 5.18 -9.77 -0.38
N GLU A 8 4.61 -9.51 -1.55
CA GLU A 8 3.64 -8.44 -1.78
C GLU A 8 2.48 -8.94 -2.64
N GLU A 9 1.25 -8.66 -2.20
CA GLU A 9 0.02 -8.92 -2.93
C GLU A 9 -0.77 -7.62 -3.07
N LEU A 10 -1.00 -7.18 -4.30
CA LEU A 10 -1.80 -5.99 -4.58
C LEU A 10 -3.30 -6.32 -4.43
N ILE A 11 -3.97 -5.65 -3.51
CA ILE A 11 -5.41 -5.81 -3.28
C ILE A 11 -6.22 -4.83 -4.13
N GLY A 12 -5.73 -3.60 -4.26
CA GLY A 12 -6.45 -2.57 -5.00
C GLY A 12 -5.65 -1.28 -5.17
N LYS A 13 -6.19 -0.41 -6.01
CA LYS A 13 -5.60 0.88 -6.36
C LYS A 13 -6.66 1.97 -6.37
N LEU A 14 -6.28 3.17 -5.93
CA LEU A 14 -7.10 4.38 -5.97
C LEU A 14 -6.33 5.45 -6.74
N GLY A 15 -6.88 5.92 -7.86
CA GLY A 15 -6.29 7.04 -8.60
C GLY A 15 -6.36 8.31 -7.76
N LYS A 16 -5.22 8.95 -7.52
CA LYS A 16 -5.15 10.22 -6.78
C LYS A 16 -5.11 11.41 -7.73
N ASN A 17 -4.32 11.31 -8.80
CA ASN A 17 -4.28 12.24 -9.92
C ASN A 17 -3.65 11.55 -11.16
N SER A 18 -3.39 12.30 -12.23
CA SER A 18 -2.85 11.77 -13.48
C SER A 18 -1.44 11.16 -13.38
N ARG A 19 -0.72 11.37 -12.27
CA ARG A 19 0.65 10.88 -12.06
C ARG A 19 0.86 10.15 -10.73
N GLU A 20 -0.16 10.05 -9.89
CA GLU A 20 -0.09 9.39 -8.58
C GLU A 20 -1.30 8.49 -8.37
N GLU A 21 -1.03 7.32 -7.78
CA GLU A 21 -2.06 6.40 -7.32
C GLU A 21 -1.74 5.95 -5.88
N ILE A 22 -2.76 5.62 -5.10
CA ILE A 22 -2.60 4.96 -3.81
C ILE A 22 -2.79 3.47 -4.07
N GLN A 23 -1.78 2.67 -3.75
CA GLN A 23 -1.89 1.22 -3.78
C GLN A 23 -2.12 0.70 -2.37
N ILE A 24 -3.02 -0.27 -2.25
CA ILE A 24 -3.25 -1.04 -1.02
C ILE A 24 -2.76 -2.46 -1.28
N LYS A 25 -1.75 -2.88 -0.53
CA LYS A 25 -1.14 -4.20 -0.64
C LYS A 25 -1.19 -4.93 0.69
N VAL A 26 -1.32 -6.26 0.64
CA VAL A 26 -0.96 -7.13 1.75
C VAL A 26 0.49 -7.55 1.54
N VAL A 27 1.34 -7.30 2.53
CA VAL A 27 2.77 -7.52 2.43
C VAL A 27 3.28 -8.33 3.63
N GLU A 28 4.36 -9.07 3.44
CA GLU A 28 4.95 -9.93 4.48
C GLU A 28 6.42 -9.59 4.68
N LYS A 29 6.87 -9.54 5.94
CA LYS A 29 8.29 -9.38 6.29
C LYS A 29 8.62 -10.18 7.53
N LYS A 30 9.58 -11.09 7.42
CA LYS A 30 10.00 -11.97 8.53
C LYS A 30 8.81 -12.65 9.19
N ASP A 31 7.95 -13.26 8.38
CA ASP A 31 6.71 -13.94 8.79
C ASP A 31 5.63 -13.05 9.42
N LYS A 32 5.82 -11.73 9.43
CA LYS A 32 4.80 -10.77 9.89
C LYS A 32 4.07 -10.17 8.69
N LYS A 33 2.74 -10.18 8.74
CA LYS A 33 1.88 -9.60 7.72
C LYS A 33 1.50 -8.16 8.05
N TYR A 34 1.41 -7.34 7.01
CA TYR A 34 1.04 -5.94 7.08
C TYR A 34 0.11 -5.58 5.92
N ILE A 35 -0.64 -4.50 6.10
CA ILE A 35 -1.38 -3.81 5.07
C ILE A 35 -0.58 -2.54 4.74
N ASP A 36 0.08 -2.49 3.59
CA ASP A 36 0.77 -1.29 3.12
C ASP A 36 -0.19 -0.43 2.30
N ILE A 37 -0.48 0.77 2.79
CA ILE A 37 -1.26 1.79 2.10
C ILE A 37 -0.30 2.90 1.74
N ARG A 38 0.05 3.02 0.46
CA ARG A 38 1.14 3.89 0.02
C ARG A 38 0.82 4.60 -1.28
N THR A 39 1.29 5.85 -1.38
CA THR A 39 1.25 6.60 -2.64
C THR A 39 2.39 6.15 -3.54
N PHE A 40 2.05 5.81 -4.77
CA PHE A 40 2.96 5.53 -5.86
C PHE A 40 2.90 6.68 -6.86
N TRP A 41 4.04 7.04 -7.40
CA TRP A 41 4.17 8.06 -8.45
C TRP A 41 4.62 7.40 -9.73
N PHE A 42 4.13 7.89 -10.86
CA PHE A 42 4.48 7.39 -12.17
C PHE A 42 5.85 7.94 -12.60
N ASP A 43 6.81 7.05 -12.81
CA ASP A 43 8.12 7.37 -13.37
C ASP A 43 8.07 7.25 -14.89
N SER A 44 8.00 8.39 -15.58
CA SER A 44 7.93 8.43 -17.04
C SER A 44 9.18 7.89 -17.75
N ASN A 45 10.32 7.75 -17.06
CA ASN A 45 11.53 7.19 -17.67
C ASN A 45 11.52 5.65 -17.64
N ALA A 46 10.89 5.08 -16.62
CA ALA A 46 10.77 3.63 -16.47
C ALA A 46 9.44 3.09 -17.03
N ASP A 47 8.44 3.96 -17.23
CA ASP A 47 7.05 3.58 -17.51
C ASP A 47 6.42 2.75 -16.37
N GLU A 48 6.86 3.03 -15.14
CA GLU A 48 6.52 2.24 -13.94
C GLU A 48 6.01 3.13 -12.80
N PHE A 49 5.11 2.59 -11.98
CA PHE A 49 4.74 3.23 -10.71
C PHE A 49 5.75 2.87 -9.61
N LYS A 50 6.39 3.89 -9.04
CA LYS A 50 7.36 3.73 -7.95
C LYS A 50 6.76 4.12 -6.60
N PRO A 51 7.07 3.38 -5.53
CA PRO A 51 6.61 3.72 -4.19
C PRO A 51 7.22 5.05 -3.74
N SER A 52 6.44 5.89 -3.08
CA SER A 52 6.94 7.07 -2.38
C SER A 52 7.15 6.80 -0.89
N GLN A 53 7.81 7.72 -0.20
CA GLN A 53 7.89 7.72 1.26
C GLN A 53 6.53 8.00 1.93
N LYS A 54 5.52 8.46 1.18
CA LYS A 54 4.18 8.74 1.69
C LYS A 54 3.37 7.44 1.72
N GLY A 55 3.31 6.82 2.88
CA GLY A 55 2.50 5.64 3.11
C GLY A 55 2.61 5.16 4.55
N VAL A 56 1.75 4.23 4.91
CA VAL A 56 1.73 3.59 6.21
C VAL A 56 1.62 2.08 6.04
N ALA A 57 2.41 1.35 6.82
CA ALA A 57 2.26 -0.10 6.96
C ALA A 57 1.55 -0.37 8.29
N ILE A 58 0.39 -1.00 8.21
CA ILE A 58 -0.46 -1.31 9.36
C ILE A 58 -0.31 -2.81 9.64
N PRO A 59 -0.07 -3.25 10.90
CA PRO A 59 -0.06 -4.67 11.23
C PRO A 59 -1.36 -5.34 10.82
N TYR A 60 -1.27 -6.54 10.24
CA TYR A 60 -2.47 -7.25 9.77
C TYR A 60 -3.43 -7.60 10.92
N ASP A 61 -2.91 -7.78 12.14
CA ASP A 61 -3.73 -8.01 13.34
C ASP A 61 -4.69 -6.85 13.67
N SER A 62 -4.41 -5.64 13.17
CA SER A 62 -5.27 -4.45 13.35
C SER A 62 -6.25 -4.24 12.19
N LEU A 63 -6.40 -5.23 11.29
CA LEU A 63 -7.26 -5.12 10.10
C LEU A 63 -8.73 -4.87 10.47
N ASP A 64 -9.26 -5.59 11.48
CA ASP A 64 -10.66 -5.46 11.86
C ASP A 64 -10.94 -4.10 12.51
N ASP A 65 -10.02 -3.59 13.35
CA ASP A 65 -10.11 -2.22 13.88
C ASP A 65 -10.08 -1.17 12.76
N LEU A 66 -9.16 -1.33 11.80
CA LEU A 66 -9.09 -0.44 10.65
C LEU A 66 -10.39 -0.43 9.84
N LYS A 67 -10.96 -1.60 9.55
CA LYS A 67 -12.25 -1.73 8.85
C LYS A 67 -13.37 -1.06 9.62
N ASN A 68 -13.44 -1.28 10.93
CA ASN A 68 -14.47 -0.67 11.79
C ASN A 68 -14.37 0.86 11.78
N LEU A 69 -13.15 1.40 11.88
CA LEU A 69 -12.91 2.84 11.81
C LEU A 69 -13.32 3.41 10.44
N ILE A 70 -12.93 2.76 9.34
CA ILE A 70 -13.29 3.21 7.99
C ILE A 70 -14.81 3.16 7.78
N ASN A 71 -15.47 2.07 8.19
CA ASN A 71 -16.92 1.92 8.10
C ASN A 71 -17.67 2.94 8.97
N SER A 72 -17.07 3.40 10.08
CA SER A 72 -17.70 4.43 10.91
C SER A 72 -17.75 5.83 10.25
N ILE A 73 -16.98 6.04 9.18
CA ILE A 73 -16.93 7.32 8.45
C ILE A 73 -18.16 7.49 7.53
N GLY A 74 -18.85 6.41 7.15
CA GLY A 74 -19.99 6.45 6.21
C GLY A 74 -20.92 5.27 6.29
#